data_AF-A0A8W7PCT6-F1
#
_entry.id   AF-A0A8W7PCT6-F1
#
_cell.length_a   1.000
_cell.length_b   1.000
_cell.length_c   1.000
_cell.angle_alpha   90.00
_cell.angle_beta   90.00
_cell.angle_gamma   90.00
#
_symmetry.space_group_name_H-M   'P 1'
#
loop_
_entity.id
_entity.type
_entity.pdbx_description
1 polymer ?
#
loop_
_entity_poly.entity_id
_entity_poly.type
_entity_poly.pdbx_seq_one_letter_code
_entity_poly.pdbx_strand_id
1 'polypeptide(L)'
;MTTSTQQRLREIPYNYTSYSDREIFIRLLGEPMWALLEELRSERKTGRSARMLFEVLGDIWVVDRNPYLVDDLLDNPKRLSALVEAMHHRLQEVEKRREGNDKVGRLIAAARGAAILKKLSRHTRKDNILFDGLARVSHVTDATDWRVEYPFVVLSPDTEEEIAPLVRALIELELTIIPRGGGTGYTVP
;
A
#
# COMPACT_ATOMS: atom_id res chain seq x y z
N MET A 1 4.69 4.75 45.50
CA MET A 1 5.40 4.12 44.37
C MET A 1 4.88 4.74 43.08
N THR A 2 5.53 5.77 42.57
CA THR A 2 5.20 6.40 41.29
C THR A 2 5.97 5.68 40.20
N THR A 3 5.33 4.74 39.50
CA THR A 3 5.87 4.18 38.26
C THR A 3 5.92 5.29 37.22
N SER A 4 7.11 5.84 37.01
CA SER A 4 7.44 6.64 35.83
C SER A 4 7.19 5.77 34.59
N THR A 5 6.02 5.92 33.99
CA THR A 5 5.75 5.36 32.66
C THR A 5 6.60 6.15 31.70
N GLN A 6 7.81 5.66 31.42
CA GLN A 6 8.66 6.16 30.35
C GLN A 6 7.81 6.10 29.08
N GLN A 7 7.27 7.25 28.67
CA GLN A 7 6.35 7.36 27.53
C GLN A 7 7.18 7.01 26.30
N ARG A 8 7.16 5.73 25.92
CA ARG A 8 7.91 5.22 24.76
C ARG A 8 7.54 6.11 23.59
N LEU A 9 8.54 6.77 23.01
CA LEU A 9 8.35 7.62 21.85
C LEU A 9 7.65 6.78 20.77
N ARG A 10 6.47 7.20 20.33
CA ARG A 10 5.72 6.54 19.26
C ARG A 10 6.44 6.79 17.94
N GLU A 11 6.62 5.74 17.17
CA GLU A 11 7.20 5.80 15.82
C GLU A 11 6.11 6.05 14.77
N ILE A 12 4.90 5.50 14.98
CA ILE A 12 3.73 5.78 14.12
C ILE A 12 3.10 7.12 14.51
N PRO A 13 3.11 8.13 13.62
CA PRO A 13 2.44 9.40 13.88
C PRO A 13 0.93 9.26 13.99
N TYR A 14 0.28 10.23 14.64
CA TYR A 14 -1.19 10.33 14.76
C TYR A 14 -1.88 9.11 15.38
N ASN A 15 -1.14 8.24 16.06
CA ASN A 15 -1.73 7.14 16.81
C ASN A 15 -2.31 7.64 18.14
N TYR A 16 -3.61 7.97 18.12
CA TYR A 16 -4.41 8.32 19.31
C TYR A 16 -5.16 7.11 19.90
N THR A 17 -4.82 5.89 19.48
CA THR A 17 -5.50 4.66 19.92
C THR A 17 -4.71 3.93 21.01
N SER A 18 -5.35 2.96 21.67
CA SER A 18 -4.67 2.07 22.62
C SER A 18 -3.71 1.07 21.96
N TYR A 19 -3.72 0.96 20.62
CA TYR A 19 -2.85 0.03 19.91
C TYR A 19 -1.39 0.47 19.98
N SER A 20 -0.51 -0.50 20.18
CA SER A 20 0.93 -0.36 20.01
C SER A 20 1.30 -0.19 18.52
N ASP A 21 2.48 0.36 18.27
CA ASP A 21 2.96 0.56 16.88
C ASP A 21 3.15 -0.79 16.17
N ARG A 22 3.54 -1.82 16.93
CA ARG A 22 3.57 -3.22 16.48
C ARG A 22 2.19 -3.71 16.03
N GLU A 23 1.17 -3.51 16.85
CA GLU A 23 -0.20 -3.96 16.50
C GLU A 23 -0.74 -3.26 15.27
N ILE A 24 -0.51 -1.94 15.14
CA ILE A 24 -0.90 -1.19 13.93
C ILE A 24 -0.14 -1.73 12.72
N PHE A 25 1.17 -1.90 12.84
CA PHE A 25 1.99 -2.42 11.75
C PHE A 25 1.49 -3.79 11.28
N ILE A 26 1.24 -4.72 12.19
CA ILE A 26 0.75 -6.07 11.87
C ILE A 26 -0.64 -6.01 11.24
N ARG A 27 -1.53 -5.13 11.71
CA ARG A 27 -2.86 -4.96 11.10
C ARG A 27 -2.80 -4.43 9.68
N LEU A 28 -1.82 -3.59 9.37
CA LEU A 28 -1.66 -2.99 8.05
C LEU A 28 -0.87 -3.88 7.08
N LEU A 29 0.25 -4.46 7.53
CA LEU A 29 1.24 -5.14 6.69
C LEU A 29 1.42 -6.63 7.02
N GLY A 30 0.85 -7.13 8.12
CA GLY A 30 0.94 -8.52 8.55
C GLY A 30 2.16 -8.86 9.42
N GLU A 31 2.06 -9.97 10.13
CA GLU A 31 3.13 -10.53 10.99
C GLU A 31 4.45 -10.78 10.23
N PRO A 32 4.44 -11.33 8.99
CA PRO A 32 5.69 -11.61 8.27
C PRO A 32 6.50 -10.35 7.98
N MET A 33 5.83 -9.21 7.74
CA MET A 33 6.50 -7.93 7.50
C MET A 33 7.06 -7.34 8.80
N TRP A 34 6.42 -7.59 9.94
CA TRP A 34 6.96 -7.17 11.25
C TRP A 34 8.27 -7.89 11.55
N ALA A 35 8.31 -9.21 11.35
CA ALA A 35 9.53 -10.00 11.53
C ALA A 35 10.67 -9.50 10.62
N LEU A 36 10.35 -9.17 9.36
CA LEU A 36 11.31 -8.61 8.40
C LEU A 36 11.86 -7.25 8.85
N LEU A 37 11.00 -6.40 9.44
CA LEU A 37 11.42 -5.12 10.01
C LEU A 37 12.34 -5.31 11.22
N GLU A 38 12.05 -6.26 12.11
CA GLU A 38 12.89 -6.57 13.27
C GLU A 38 14.29 -7.06 12.84
N GLU A 39 14.34 -7.91 11.81
CA GLU A 39 15.59 -8.35 11.20
C GLU A 39 16.40 -7.15 10.69
N LEU A 40 15.78 -6.25 9.91
CA LEU A 40 16.44 -5.04 9.40
C LEU A 40 16.90 -4.07 10.51
N ARG A 41 16.14 -3.97 11.62
CA ARG A 41 16.53 -3.16 12.77
C ARG A 41 17.79 -3.70 13.46
N SER A 42 17.97 -5.01 13.47
CA SER A 42 19.16 -5.65 14.03
C SER A 42 20.44 -5.31 13.23
N GLU A 43 20.29 -5.05 11.93
CA GLU A 43 21.38 -4.68 11.02
C GLU A 43 21.84 -3.21 11.14
N ARG A 44 21.17 -2.39 11.99
CA ARG A 44 21.54 -1.01 12.40
C ARG A 44 21.83 0.03 11.28
N LYS A 45 21.40 -0.18 10.04
CA LYS A 45 21.77 0.71 8.91
C LYS A 45 20.80 1.85 8.56
N THR A 46 19.51 1.84 8.95
CA THR A 46 18.52 2.72 8.29
C THR A 46 17.41 3.32 9.18
N GLY A 47 17.75 4.20 10.12
CA GLY A 47 16.75 4.90 10.95
C GLY A 47 15.81 5.84 10.18
N ARG A 48 16.32 6.53 9.14
CA ARG A 48 15.51 7.49 8.34
C ARG A 48 14.48 6.79 7.45
N SER A 49 14.88 5.70 6.79
CA SER A 49 13.97 4.92 5.94
C SER A 49 12.87 4.25 6.76
N ALA A 50 13.20 3.73 7.94
CA ALA A 50 12.21 3.20 8.87
C ALA A 50 11.21 4.27 9.29
N ARG A 51 11.68 5.47 9.67
CA ARG A 51 10.80 6.60 10.01
C ARG A 51 9.83 6.97 8.88
N MET A 52 10.32 7.07 7.65
CA MET A 52 9.46 7.36 6.49
C MET A 52 8.40 6.27 6.28
N LEU A 53 8.75 5.00 6.47
CA LEU A 53 7.79 3.90 6.39
C LEU A 53 6.71 4.02 7.49
N PHE A 54 7.10 4.33 8.73
CA PHE A 54 6.14 4.53 9.82
C PHE A 54 5.27 5.78 9.63
N GLU A 55 5.78 6.85 9.02
CA GLU A 55 4.99 8.01 8.62
C GLU A 55 3.90 7.63 7.61
N VAL A 56 4.25 6.84 6.59
CA VAL A 56 3.27 6.31 5.61
C VAL A 56 2.22 5.43 6.29
N LEU A 57 2.62 4.57 7.22
CA LEU A 57 1.66 3.75 7.98
C LEU A 57 0.76 4.59 8.89
N GLY A 58 1.28 5.68 9.46
CA GLY A 58 0.49 6.65 10.22
C GLY A 58 -0.57 7.33 9.36
N ASP A 59 -0.20 7.75 8.15
CA ASP A 59 -1.13 8.36 7.18
C ASP A 59 -2.25 7.38 6.79
N ILE A 60 -1.93 6.10 6.55
CA ILE A 60 -2.92 5.05 6.29
C ILE A 60 -3.82 4.84 7.51
N TRP A 61 -3.23 4.75 8.70
CA TRP A 61 -3.95 4.47 9.93
C TRP A 61 -4.92 5.59 10.32
N VAL A 62 -4.51 6.85 10.21
CA VAL A 62 -5.37 7.98 10.55
C VAL A 62 -6.57 8.08 9.61
N VAL A 63 -6.38 7.81 8.31
CA VAL A 63 -7.48 7.74 7.33
C VAL A 63 -8.39 6.53 7.60
N ASP A 64 -7.85 5.43 8.13
CA ASP A 64 -8.66 4.27 8.52
C ASP A 64 -9.55 4.53 9.75
N ARG A 65 -9.03 5.26 10.74
CA ARG A 65 -9.66 5.40 12.05
C ARG A 65 -10.43 6.70 12.26
N ASN A 66 -10.15 7.75 11.49
CA ASN A 66 -10.81 9.03 11.64
C ASN A 66 -11.91 9.22 10.57
N PRO A 67 -13.20 9.02 10.90
CA PRO A 67 -14.29 9.20 9.94
C PRO A 67 -14.38 10.65 9.43
N TYR A 68 -14.13 11.64 10.29
CA TYR A 68 -14.18 13.06 9.91
C TYR A 68 -13.07 13.45 8.93
N LEU A 69 -11.91 12.79 9.01
CA LEU A 69 -10.85 13.00 8.03
C LEU A 69 -11.25 12.45 6.66
N VAL A 70 -11.99 11.35 6.61
CA VAL A 70 -12.47 10.81 5.34
C VAL A 70 -13.41 11.80 4.67
N ASP A 71 -14.36 12.38 5.41
CA ASP A 71 -15.28 13.39 4.89
C ASP A 71 -14.52 14.64 4.40
N ASP A 72 -13.56 15.16 5.20
CA ASP A 72 -12.73 16.31 4.80
C ASP A 72 -11.93 16.03 3.51
N LEU A 73 -11.38 14.83 3.36
CA LEU A 73 -10.62 14.43 2.17
C LEU A 73 -11.52 14.26 0.94
N LEU A 74 -12.80 13.88 1.12
CA LEU A 74 -13.78 13.81 0.04
C LEU A 74 -14.20 15.22 -0.43
N ASP A 75 -14.40 16.13 0.52
CA ASP A 75 -14.80 17.51 0.23
C ASP A 75 -13.64 18.36 -0.33
N ASN A 76 -12.38 17.97 -0.06
CA ASN A 76 -11.19 18.70 -0.46
C ASN A 76 -10.22 17.85 -1.31
N PRO A 77 -10.45 17.74 -2.64
CA PRO A 77 -9.61 16.94 -3.54
C PRO A 77 -8.12 17.33 -3.49
N LYS A 78 -7.80 18.61 -3.26
CA LYS A 78 -6.41 19.09 -3.12
C LYS A 78 -5.71 18.51 -1.88
N ARG A 79 -6.42 18.34 -0.76
CA ARG A 79 -5.85 17.73 0.46
C ARG A 79 -5.62 16.24 0.26
N LEU A 80 -6.56 15.57 -0.40
CA LEU A 80 -6.41 14.16 -0.79
C LEU A 80 -5.19 13.95 -1.68
N SER A 81 -5.03 14.75 -2.74
CA SER A 81 -3.85 14.70 -3.62
C SER A 81 -2.57 14.96 -2.83
N ALA A 82 -2.51 15.98 -1.98
CA ALA A 82 -1.32 16.27 -1.18
C ALA A 82 -0.95 15.13 -0.21
N LEU A 83 -1.93 14.46 0.40
CA LEU A 83 -1.71 13.30 1.26
C LEU A 83 -1.12 12.12 0.47
N VAL A 84 -1.73 11.80 -0.68
CA VAL A 84 -1.27 10.71 -1.56
C VAL A 84 0.13 11.00 -2.09
N GLU A 85 0.40 12.21 -2.57
CA GLU A 85 1.71 12.65 -3.05
C GLU A 85 2.77 12.55 -1.95
N ALA A 86 2.46 12.95 -0.72
CA ALA A 86 3.38 12.82 0.41
C ALA A 86 3.71 11.35 0.72
N MET A 87 2.73 10.45 0.68
CA MET A 87 2.94 9.01 0.84
C MET A 87 3.79 8.43 -0.29
N HIS A 88 3.48 8.76 -1.55
CA HIS A 88 4.23 8.34 -2.73
C HIS A 88 5.69 8.80 -2.66
N HIS A 89 5.90 10.08 -2.38
CA HIS A 89 7.22 10.67 -2.24
C HIS A 89 8.04 9.96 -1.15
N ARG A 90 7.48 9.72 0.04
CA ARG A 90 8.16 8.97 1.11
C ARG A 90 8.54 7.55 0.66
N LEU A 91 7.64 6.82 0.01
CA LEU A 91 7.93 5.47 -0.47
C LEU A 91 9.01 5.45 -1.56
N GLN A 92 9.00 6.41 -2.48
CA GLN A 92 10.06 6.58 -3.48
C GLN A 92 11.41 6.93 -2.83
N GLU A 93 11.39 7.77 -1.81
CA GLU A 93 12.57 8.14 -1.04
C GLU A 93 13.15 6.97 -0.23
N VAL A 94 12.32 6.05 0.25
CA VAL A 94 12.76 4.79 0.86
C VAL A 94 13.32 3.84 -0.21
N GLU A 95 12.66 3.74 -1.37
CA GLU A 95 13.10 2.94 -2.52
C GLU A 95 14.50 3.35 -3.01
N LYS A 96 14.76 4.65 -3.22
CA LYS A 96 16.08 5.15 -3.63
C LYS A 96 17.18 4.79 -2.64
N ARG A 97 16.85 4.73 -1.34
CA ARG A 97 17.77 4.42 -0.26
C ARG A 97 17.93 2.92 0.01
N ARG A 98 17.21 2.05 -0.71
CA ARG A 98 17.28 0.61 -0.43
C ARG A 98 18.61 -0.02 -0.84
N GLU A 99 19.37 0.61 -1.73
CA GLU A 99 20.69 0.14 -2.20
C GLU A 99 20.68 -1.35 -2.61
N GLY A 100 19.60 -1.80 -3.26
CA GLY A 100 19.41 -3.21 -3.66
C GLY A 100 18.98 -4.17 -2.55
N ASN A 101 18.66 -3.69 -1.33
CA ASN A 101 18.17 -4.54 -0.26
C ASN A 101 16.75 -5.04 -0.54
N ASP A 102 16.62 -6.32 -0.87
CA ASP A 102 15.34 -6.97 -1.18
C ASP A 102 14.35 -6.97 -0.01
N LYS A 103 14.83 -7.04 1.24
CA LYS A 103 13.97 -6.99 2.43
C LYS A 103 13.28 -5.63 2.53
N VAL A 104 14.02 -4.54 2.29
CA VAL A 104 13.45 -3.19 2.23
C VAL A 104 12.46 -3.06 1.06
N GLY A 105 12.81 -3.63 -0.10
CA GLY A 105 11.90 -3.69 -1.25
C GLY A 105 10.56 -4.37 -0.92
N ARG A 106 10.59 -5.48 -0.17
CA ARG A 106 9.36 -6.18 0.29
C ARG A 106 8.51 -5.32 1.23
N LEU A 107 9.13 -4.56 2.14
CA LEU A 107 8.40 -3.63 3.03
C LEU A 107 7.73 -2.49 2.25
N ILE A 108 8.43 -1.91 1.28
CA ILE A 108 7.87 -0.86 0.40
C ILE A 108 6.69 -1.42 -0.39
N ALA A 109 6.84 -2.61 -0.99
CA ALA A 109 5.78 -3.25 -1.74
C ALA A 109 4.54 -3.53 -0.86
N ALA A 110 4.74 -3.99 0.37
CA ALA A 110 3.64 -4.20 1.33
C ALA A 110 2.94 -2.87 1.68
N ALA A 111 3.69 -1.81 1.97
CA ALA A 111 3.11 -0.49 2.26
C ALA A 111 2.34 0.09 1.06
N ARG A 112 2.85 -0.05 -0.17
CA ARG A 112 2.12 0.32 -1.39
C ARG A 112 0.83 -0.48 -1.52
N GLY A 113 0.90 -1.80 -1.32
CA GLY A 113 -0.27 -2.68 -1.36
C GLY A 113 -1.35 -2.29 -0.35
N ALA A 114 -0.96 -1.97 0.88
CA ALA A 114 -1.90 -1.52 1.92
C ALA A 114 -2.61 -0.21 1.55
N ALA A 115 -1.88 0.77 0.98
CA ALA A 115 -2.47 2.03 0.52
C ALA A 115 -3.48 1.81 -0.62
N ILE A 116 -3.12 0.97 -1.60
CA ILE A 116 -3.98 0.62 -2.73
C ILE A 116 -5.23 -0.12 -2.25
N LEU A 117 -5.06 -1.13 -1.40
CA LEU A 117 -6.18 -1.87 -0.80
C LEU A 117 -7.14 -0.93 -0.07
N LYS A 118 -6.63 0.03 0.69
CA LYS A 118 -7.45 1.00 1.43
C LYS A 118 -8.28 1.89 0.49
N LYS A 119 -7.70 2.31 -0.63
CA LYS A 119 -8.38 3.14 -1.63
C LYS A 119 -9.44 2.34 -2.39
N LEU A 120 -9.08 1.17 -2.91
CA LEU A 120 -9.92 0.37 -3.80
C LEU A 120 -11.04 -0.38 -3.05
N SER A 121 -10.85 -0.73 -1.78
CA SER A 121 -11.88 -1.40 -0.96
C SER A 121 -13.12 -0.53 -0.66
N ARG A 122 -13.13 0.74 -1.09
CA ARG A 122 -14.31 1.61 -1.09
C ARG A 122 -15.24 1.36 -2.28
N HIS A 123 -14.71 0.72 -3.33
CA HIS A 123 -15.38 0.59 -4.62
C HIS A 123 -15.61 -0.86 -5.04
N THR A 124 -14.93 -1.82 -4.42
CA THR A 124 -15.15 -3.25 -4.61
C THR A 124 -14.81 -4.01 -3.33
N ARG A 125 -15.14 -5.30 -3.28
CA ARG A 125 -14.83 -6.15 -2.13
C ARG A 125 -13.32 -6.42 -2.05
N LYS A 126 -12.81 -6.70 -0.85
CA LYS A 126 -11.35 -6.88 -0.64
C LYS A 126 -10.81 -8.11 -1.38
N ASP A 127 -11.62 -9.15 -1.50
CA ASP A 127 -11.36 -10.38 -2.26
C ASP A 127 -11.25 -10.14 -3.78
N ASN A 128 -11.77 -9.01 -4.28
CA ASN A 128 -11.62 -8.61 -5.69
C ASN A 128 -10.31 -7.85 -5.95
N ILE A 129 -9.46 -7.64 -4.93
CA ILE A 129 -8.20 -6.89 -5.02
C ILE A 129 -7.04 -7.85 -4.73
N LEU A 130 -6.47 -8.41 -5.80
CA LEU A 130 -5.57 -9.56 -5.74
C LEU A 130 -4.11 -9.13 -5.88
N PHE A 131 -3.32 -9.35 -4.83
CA PHE A 131 -1.87 -9.13 -4.81
C PHE A 131 -1.05 -10.43 -4.85
N ASP A 132 -1.73 -11.58 -4.84
CA ASP A 132 -1.10 -12.88 -4.74
C ASP A 132 -0.37 -13.28 -6.04
N GLY A 133 0.57 -14.23 -5.90
CA GLY A 133 1.40 -14.67 -7.01
C GLY A 133 0.60 -15.35 -8.12
N LEU A 134 -0.46 -16.10 -7.79
CA LEU A 134 -1.26 -16.82 -8.78
C LEU A 134 -1.98 -15.83 -9.68
N ALA A 135 -2.72 -14.88 -9.11
CA ALA A 135 -3.40 -13.85 -9.87
C ALA A 135 -2.42 -13.08 -10.78
N ARG A 136 -1.27 -12.66 -10.25
CA ARG A 136 -0.28 -11.90 -11.00
C ARG A 136 0.38 -12.71 -12.13
N VAL A 137 0.72 -13.97 -11.89
CA VAL A 137 1.28 -14.88 -12.91
C VAL A 137 0.24 -15.20 -13.97
N SER A 138 -1.00 -15.47 -13.60
CA SER A 138 -2.07 -15.73 -14.56
C SER A 138 -2.38 -14.51 -15.45
N HIS A 139 -2.03 -13.30 -15.00
CA HIS A 139 -2.27 -12.02 -15.69
C HIS A 139 -1.02 -11.37 -16.27
N VAL A 140 0.13 -12.05 -16.27
CA VAL A 140 1.37 -11.56 -16.89
C VAL A 140 1.44 -11.84 -18.40
N THR A 141 0.70 -12.85 -18.88
CA THR A 141 0.77 -13.30 -20.26
C THR A 141 -0.35 -12.69 -21.11
N ASP A 142 -0.01 -12.21 -22.30
CA ASP A 142 -0.99 -12.04 -23.39
C ASP A 142 -1.15 -13.36 -24.18
N ALA A 143 -1.96 -13.36 -25.25
CA ALA A 143 -2.18 -14.55 -26.08
C ALA A 143 -0.96 -15.01 -26.89
N THR A 144 0.11 -14.20 -26.90
CA THR A 144 1.37 -14.47 -27.61
C THR A 144 2.49 -14.95 -26.67
N ASP A 145 2.17 -15.19 -25.39
CA ASP A 145 3.10 -15.62 -24.34
C ASP A 145 4.24 -14.60 -24.06
N TRP A 146 4.04 -13.33 -24.45
CA TRP A 146 4.99 -12.26 -24.16
C TRP A 146 4.88 -11.84 -22.68
N ARG A 147 5.95 -12.03 -21.92
CA ARG A 147 6.07 -11.63 -20.50
C ARG A 147 6.95 -10.39 -20.36
N VAL A 148 6.37 -9.20 -20.50
CA VAL A 148 7.13 -7.94 -20.35
C VAL A 148 7.24 -7.53 -18.88
N GLU A 149 6.12 -7.40 -18.17
CA GLU A 149 6.11 -6.95 -16.76
C GLU A 149 4.98 -7.59 -15.95
N TYR A 150 5.27 -7.94 -14.70
CA TYR A 150 4.26 -8.46 -13.77
C TYR A 150 3.34 -7.34 -13.28
N PRO A 151 2.00 -7.51 -13.33
CA PRO A 151 1.09 -6.54 -12.75
C PRO A 151 1.37 -6.40 -11.24
N PHE A 152 1.23 -5.20 -10.69
CA PHE A 152 1.38 -4.98 -9.25
C PHE A 152 0.19 -5.52 -8.46
N VAL A 153 -1.03 -5.35 -9.01
CA VAL A 153 -2.31 -5.79 -8.46
C VAL A 153 -3.22 -6.20 -9.61
N VAL A 154 -4.08 -7.20 -9.38
CA VAL A 154 -5.14 -7.62 -10.31
C VAL A 154 -6.49 -7.30 -9.67
N LEU A 155 -7.41 -6.71 -10.44
CA LEU A 155 -8.77 -6.43 -9.99
C LEU A 155 -9.76 -7.34 -10.72
N SER A 156 -10.70 -7.90 -9.96
CA SER A 156 -11.78 -8.75 -10.47
C SER A 156 -13.14 -8.26 -9.96
N PRO A 157 -13.61 -7.07 -10.39
CA PRO A 157 -14.89 -6.53 -9.97
C PRO A 157 -16.06 -7.42 -10.41
N ASP A 158 -17.11 -7.45 -9.59
CA ASP A 158 -18.28 -8.32 -9.82
C ASP A 158 -19.31 -7.69 -10.76
N THR A 159 -19.37 -6.36 -10.79
CA THR A 159 -20.38 -5.60 -11.52
C THR A 159 -19.79 -4.48 -12.36
N GLU A 160 -20.50 -4.08 -13.43
CA GLU A 160 -20.08 -2.99 -14.31
C GLU A 160 -20.02 -1.64 -13.58
N GLU A 161 -20.89 -1.44 -12.58
CA GLU A 161 -20.98 -0.21 -11.78
C GLU A 161 -19.68 0.07 -10.99
N GLU A 162 -18.90 -0.97 -10.67
CA GLU A 162 -17.62 -0.85 -9.96
C GLU A 162 -16.50 -0.31 -10.85
N ILE A 163 -16.61 -0.45 -12.18
CA ILE A 163 -15.51 -0.18 -13.12
C ILE A 163 -15.09 1.29 -13.09
N ALA A 164 -16.05 2.21 -13.26
CA ALA A 164 -15.77 3.64 -13.33
C ALA A 164 -15.08 4.21 -12.07
N PRO A 165 -15.55 3.94 -10.83
CA PRO A 165 -14.87 4.41 -9.63
C PRO A 165 -13.51 3.72 -9.41
N LEU A 166 -13.35 2.45 -9.77
CA LEU A 166 -12.05 1.77 -9.70
C LEU A 166 -11.02 2.39 -10.64
N VAL A 167 -11.39 2.64 -11.91
CA VAL A 167 -10.50 3.29 -12.89
C VAL A 167 -10.07 4.67 -12.40
N ARG A 168 -11.00 5.46 -11.86
CA ARG A 168 -10.67 6.77 -11.29
C ARG A 168 -9.67 6.65 -10.14
N ALA A 169 -9.91 5.72 -9.21
CA ALA A 169 -9.00 5.49 -8.09
C ALA A 169 -7.60 5.02 -8.54
N LEU A 170 -7.50 4.18 -9.58
CA LEU A 170 -6.22 3.74 -10.14
C LEU A 170 -5.45 4.89 -10.80
N ILE A 171 -6.15 5.80 -11.50
CA ILE A 171 -5.54 7.01 -12.07
C ILE A 171 -5.00 7.92 -10.96
N GLU A 172 -5.77 8.13 -9.88
CA GLU A 172 -5.33 8.90 -8.72
C GLU A 172 -4.12 8.27 -8.01
N LEU A 173 -3.97 6.95 -8.11
CA LEU A 173 -2.82 6.19 -7.59
C LEU A 173 -1.64 6.15 -8.58
N GLU A 174 -1.76 6.82 -9.73
CA GLU A 174 -0.76 6.82 -10.81
C GLU A 174 -0.40 5.41 -11.31
N LEU A 175 -1.38 4.49 -11.30
CA LEU A 175 -1.21 3.12 -11.76
C LEU A 175 -1.62 3.00 -13.23
N THR A 176 -0.78 2.35 -14.03
CA THR A 176 -1.12 1.97 -15.41
C THR A 176 -2.19 0.88 -15.39
N ILE A 177 -3.24 1.08 -16.19
CA ILE A 177 -4.39 0.16 -16.26
C ILE A 177 -4.30 -0.63 -17.56
N ILE A 178 -4.37 -1.96 -17.46
CA ILE A 178 -4.41 -2.87 -18.60
C ILE A 178 -5.72 -3.67 -18.50
N PRO A 179 -6.76 -3.36 -19.30
CA PRO A 179 -8.00 -4.12 -19.28
C PRO A 179 -7.77 -5.51 -19.87
N ARG A 180 -8.39 -6.54 -19.26
CA ARG A 180 -8.25 -7.92 -19.71
C ARG A 180 -9.60 -8.65 -19.69
N GLY A 181 -9.91 -9.33 -20.79
CA GLY A 181 -10.96 -10.36 -20.84
C GLY A 181 -10.37 -11.76 -20.60
N GLY A 182 -10.72 -12.74 -21.44
CA GLY A 182 -10.17 -14.11 -21.34
C GLY A 182 -8.68 -14.29 -21.70
N GLY A 183 -7.96 -13.22 -22.07
CA GLY A 183 -6.54 -13.28 -22.40
C GLY A 183 -6.20 -13.89 -23.76
N THR A 184 -7.16 -14.00 -24.68
CA THR A 184 -7.01 -14.67 -26.00
C THR A 184 -6.76 -13.73 -27.18
N GLY A 185 -6.45 -12.45 -26.92
CA GLY A 185 -6.23 -11.46 -27.98
C GLY A 185 -4.93 -11.70 -28.73
N TYR A 186 -5.00 -12.26 -29.93
CA TYR A 186 -3.88 -12.30 -30.88
C TYR A 186 -3.69 -10.90 -31.49
N THR A 187 -2.60 -10.22 -31.13
CA THR A 187 -2.09 -9.09 -31.92
C THR A 187 -1.42 -9.67 -33.16
N VAL A 188 -2.19 -9.81 -34.23
CA VAL A 188 -1.63 -10.07 -35.57
C VAL A 188 -1.06 -8.72 -36.06
N PRO A 189 0.23 -8.66 -36.43
CA PRO A 189 0.85 -7.43 -36.97
C PRO A 189 0.22 -6.98 -38.29
#